data_AF-A0A662PZL1-F1
#
_entry.id   AF-A0A662PZL1-F1
#
_cell.length_a   1.000
_cell.length_b   1.000
_cell.length_c   1.000
_cell.angle_alpha   90.00
_cell.angle_beta   90.00
_cell.angle_gamma   90.00
#
_symmetry.space_group_name_H-M   'P 1'
#
loop_
_entity.id
_entity.type
_entity.pdbx_description
1 polymer ?
#
loop_
_entity_poly.entity_id
_entity_poly.type
_entity_poly.pdbx_seq_one_letter_code
_entity_poly.pdbx_strand_id
1 'polypeptide(L)'
;MRLREGWMRSLDRGGSFNRRLKPINRILFAILATIILFIILGVGSSMPLSGEEARQFMKQFEDLTENLSTFRIFMNNLMIALLSFIPFIGVGITSYVIFQTGKFLGYISTKSGIHPALFILFSIMMVYGLMEFLGYGVAASEGIIFSYSLIRRRFRSEIKWLLISMGISAILLLAAAALENFLIGAFKGLISSSAEI
;
A
#
# COMPACT_ATOMS: atom_id res chain seq x y z
N MET A 1 33.78 21.89 -47.36
CA MET A 1 32.89 22.43 -46.30
C MET A 1 31.76 21.41 -46.04
N ARG A 2 32.03 20.26 -45.40
CA ARG A 2 31.06 19.15 -45.18
C ARG A 2 31.34 18.35 -43.90
N LEU A 3 31.72 19.02 -42.81
CA LEU A 3 32.09 18.34 -41.55
C LEU A 3 31.28 18.78 -40.32
N ARG A 4 30.19 19.55 -40.51
CA ARG A 4 29.37 20.08 -39.40
C ARG A 4 27.99 19.43 -39.23
N GLU A 5 27.71 18.33 -39.92
CA GLU A 5 26.36 17.69 -39.87
C GLU A 5 26.32 16.43 -38.98
N GLY A 6 27.46 15.86 -38.59
CA GLY A 6 27.50 14.64 -37.77
C GLY A 6 27.02 14.83 -36.33
N TRP A 7 27.30 16.00 -35.73
CA TRP A 7 27.02 16.25 -34.33
C TRP A 7 25.54 16.57 -34.05
N MET A 8 24.84 17.23 -34.97
CA MET A 8 23.40 17.50 -34.86
C MET A 8 22.53 16.24 -35.01
N ARG A 9 23.01 15.20 -35.70
CA ARG A 9 22.33 13.90 -35.80
C ARG A 9 22.33 13.10 -34.49
N SER A 10 23.22 13.43 -33.56
CA SER A 10 23.29 12.78 -32.25
C SER A 10 22.26 13.32 -31.24
N LEU A 11 21.78 14.54 -31.46
CA LEU A 11 20.76 15.22 -30.65
C LEU A 11 19.33 14.85 -31.08
N ASP A 12 19.19 14.33 -32.31
CA ASP A 12 17.95 13.80 -32.85
C ASP A 12 17.73 12.31 -32.51
N ARG A 13 18.51 11.78 -31.54
CA ARG A 13 18.12 10.58 -30.80
C ARG A 13 17.05 10.95 -29.78
N GLY A 14 15.94 11.51 -30.28
CA GLY A 14 14.65 11.43 -29.62
C GLY A 14 14.39 9.96 -29.32
N GLY A 15 14.69 9.57 -28.08
CA GLY A 15 14.43 8.23 -27.58
C GLY A 15 12.99 7.91 -27.88
N SER A 16 12.77 6.87 -28.69
CA SER A 16 11.49 6.62 -29.36
C SER A 16 10.32 6.88 -28.42
N PHE A 17 9.49 7.84 -28.81
CA PHE A 17 8.35 8.38 -28.08
C PHE A 17 7.26 7.33 -27.74
N ASN A 18 7.53 6.04 -28.00
CA ASN A 18 6.64 4.90 -27.89
C ASN A 18 7.21 3.73 -27.04
N ARG A 19 8.18 3.99 -26.17
CA ARG A 19 8.68 2.95 -25.25
C ARG A 19 7.65 2.71 -24.14
N ARG A 20 7.01 1.53 -24.19
CA ARG A 20 6.24 0.98 -23.05
C ARG A 20 7.11 1.04 -21.79
N LEU A 21 6.51 1.38 -20.64
CA LEU A 21 7.23 1.33 -19.37
C LEU A 21 7.78 -0.09 -19.16
N LYS A 22 9.09 -0.17 -18.91
CA LYS A 22 9.75 -1.45 -18.64
C LYS A 22 9.22 -2.02 -17.32
N PRO A 23 9.06 -3.35 -17.17
CA PRO A 23 8.60 -3.97 -15.92
C PRO A 23 9.41 -3.53 -14.70
N ILE A 24 10.73 -3.40 -14.83
CA ILE A 24 11.61 -2.94 -13.75
C ILE A 24 11.24 -1.54 -13.23
N ASN A 25 10.81 -0.63 -14.11
CA ASN A 25 10.42 0.72 -13.70
C ASN A 25 9.11 0.68 -12.90
N ARG A 26 8.20 -0.25 -13.21
CA ARG A 26 6.95 -0.44 -12.44
C ARG A 26 7.25 -0.93 -11.02
N ILE A 27 8.19 -1.87 -10.89
CA ILE A 27 8.64 -2.35 -9.58
C ILE A 27 9.24 -1.19 -8.77
N LEU A 28 10.10 -0.37 -9.38
CA LEU A 28 10.67 0.81 -8.72
C LEU A 28 9.58 1.82 -8.29
N PHE A 29 8.58 2.08 -9.15
CA PHE A 29 7.46 2.94 -8.77
C PHE A 29 6.62 2.34 -7.64
N ALA A 30 6.40 1.03 -7.62
CA ALA A 30 5.67 0.35 -6.55
C ALA A 30 6.42 0.43 -5.22
N ILE A 31 7.74 0.25 -5.22
CA ILE A 31 8.60 0.42 -4.03
C ILE A 31 8.54 1.87 -3.54
N LEU A 32 8.70 2.84 -4.44
CA LEU A 32 8.63 4.26 -4.09
C LEU A 32 7.26 4.64 -3.52
N ALA A 33 6.17 4.17 -4.14
CA ALA A 33 4.82 4.37 -3.65
C ALA A 33 4.67 3.75 -2.24
N THR A 34 5.16 2.52 -2.04
CA THR A 34 5.14 1.84 -0.73
C THR A 34 5.81 2.69 0.36
N ILE A 35 7.01 3.22 0.08
CA ILE A 35 7.74 4.09 1.00
C ILE A 35 6.92 5.36 1.34
N ILE A 36 6.31 5.98 0.33
CA ILE A 36 5.46 7.16 0.52
C ILE A 36 4.26 6.83 1.41
N LEU A 37 3.61 5.67 1.20
CA LEU A 37 2.49 5.24 2.04
C LEU A 37 2.92 5.02 3.49
N PHE A 38 4.11 4.45 3.75
CA PHE A 38 4.64 4.36 5.11
C PHE A 38 4.93 5.72 5.74
N ILE A 39 5.43 6.69 4.96
CA ILE A 39 5.61 8.06 5.43
C ILE A 39 4.25 8.66 5.83
N ILE A 40 3.21 8.48 4.99
CA ILE A 40 1.85 8.95 5.28
C ILE A 40 1.30 8.31 6.57
N LEU A 41 1.51 7.01 6.76
CA LEU A 41 1.15 6.30 8.00
C LEU A 41 1.85 6.93 9.22
N GLY A 42 3.15 7.16 9.12
CA GLY A 42 3.95 7.78 10.16
C GLY A 42 3.49 9.21 10.51
N VAL A 43 3.25 10.05 9.49
CA VAL A 43 2.71 11.39 9.70
C VAL A 43 1.34 11.32 10.37
N GLY A 44 0.45 10.42 9.91
CA GLY A 44 -0.85 10.19 10.53
C GLY A 44 -0.74 9.88 12.02
N SER A 45 0.18 9.00 12.42
CA SER A 45 0.35 8.62 13.83
C SER A 45 0.83 9.72 14.77
N SER A 46 1.46 10.77 14.21
CA SER A 46 1.89 11.94 14.98
C SER A 46 0.77 12.96 15.16
N MET A 47 -0.35 12.78 14.47
CA MET A 47 -1.49 13.72 14.50
C MET A 47 -2.52 13.29 15.55
N PRO A 48 -3.10 14.24 16.29
CA PRO A 48 -4.13 13.93 17.27
C PRO A 48 -5.38 13.40 16.59
N LEU A 49 -5.98 12.37 17.20
CA LEU A 49 -7.30 11.85 16.81
C LEU A 49 -8.35 12.48 17.73
N SER A 50 -9.35 13.15 17.16
CA SER A 50 -10.43 13.73 17.96
C SER A 50 -11.27 12.64 18.63
N GLY A 51 -11.97 12.97 19.72
CA GLY A 51 -12.78 11.99 20.45
C GLY A 51 -13.93 11.39 19.62
N GLU A 52 -14.44 12.11 18.63
CA GLU A 52 -15.47 11.62 17.72
C GLU A 52 -14.90 10.69 16.64
N GLU A 53 -13.79 11.07 16.02
CA GLU A 53 -13.06 10.20 15.08
C GLU A 53 -12.62 8.91 15.77
N ALA A 54 -12.12 8.99 17.00
CA ALA A 54 -11.70 7.83 17.77
C ALA A 54 -12.86 6.85 18.01
N ARG A 55 -14.06 7.34 18.36
CA ARG A 55 -15.25 6.48 18.52
C ARG A 55 -15.67 5.82 17.22
N GLN A 56 -15.66 6.56 16.11
CA GLN A 56 -15.99 5.99 14.79
C GLN A 56 -14.98 4.92 14.37
N PHE A 57 -13.68 5.18 14.55
CA PHE A 57 -12.63 4.21 14.25
C PHE A 57 -12.68 2.99 15.15
N MET A 58 -12.89 3.17 16.46
CA MET A 58 -13.04 2.03 17.38
C MET A 58 -14.23 1.16 17.00
N LYS A 59 -15.37 1.76 16.61
CA LYS A 59 -16.53 1.00 16.13
C LYS A 59 -16.23 0.23 14.83
N GLN A 60 -15.52 0.86 13.88
CA GLN A 60 -15.09 0.18 12.65
C GLN A 60 -14.11 -0.96 12.95
N PHE A 61 -13.17 -0.72 13.86
CA PHE A 61 -12.19 -1.71 14.29
C PHE A 61 -12.86 -2.87 15.04
N GLU A 62 -13.82 -2.59 15.91
CA GLU A 62 -14.64 -3.59 16.58
C GLU A 62 -15.41 -4.42 15.53
N ASP A 63 -16.12 -3.83 14.57
CA ASP A 63 -16.81 -4.59 13.51
C ASP A 63 -15.84 -5.45 12.64
N LEU A 64 -14.63 -4.96 12.40
CA LEU A 64 -13.55 -5.71 11.74
C LEU A 64 -13.03 -6.88 12.58
N THR A 65 -13.08 -6.78 13.92
CA THR A 65 -12.49 -7.75 14.87
C THR A 65 -13.50 -8.63 15.61
N GLU A 66 -14.78 -8.25 15.65
CA GLU A 66 -15.88 -8.96 16.35
C GLU A 66 -16.06 -10.37 15.79
N ASN A 67 -15.60 -10.58 14.55
CA ASN A 67 -15.33 -11.89 13.98
C ASN A 67 -13.98 -11.80 13.25
N LEU A 68 -12.87 -12.14 13.93
CA LEU A 68 -11.50 -12.27 13.39
C LEU A 68 -11.41 -13.31 12.26
N SER A 69 -12.16 -13.07 11.19
CA SER A 69 -12.11 -13.81 9.96
C SER A 69 -11.05 -13.12 9.12
N THR A 70 -9.92 -13.79 8.93
CA THR A 70 -8.88 -13.38 7.99
C THR A 70 -9.43 -13.01 6.61
N PHE A 71 -10.57 -13.58 6.22
CA PHE A 71 -11.29 -13.19 5.01
C PHE A 71 -11.82 -11.73 5.06
N ARG A 72 -12.35 -11.26 6.21
CA ARG A 72 -12.82 -9.87 6.37
C ARG A 72 -11.67 -8.87 6.30
N ILE A 73 -10.56 -9.16 6.99
CA ILE A 73 -9.34 -8.33 6.95
C ILE A 73 -8.82 -8.25 5.51
N PHE A 74 -8.70 -9.41 4.84
CA PHE A 74 -8.33 -9.48 3.43
C PHE A 74 -9.27 -8.65 2.55
N MET A 75 -10.59 -8.80 2.69
CA MET A 75 -11.56 -8.08 1.86
C MET A 75 -11.51 -6.57 2.08
N ASN A 76 -11.33 -6.11 3.31
CA ASN A 76 -11.16 -4.70 3.63
C ASN A 76 -9.93 -4.12 2.92
N ASN A 77 -8.80 -4.81 3.06
CA ASN A 77 -7.54 -4.39 2.44
C ASN A 77 -7.60 -4.47 0.90
N LEU A 78 -8.25 -5.50 0.36
CA LEU A 78 -8.49 -5.63 -1.07
C LEU A 78 -9.34 -4.47 -1.58
N MET A 79 -10.39 -4.06 -0.86
CA MET A 79 -11.21 -2.91 -1.23
C MET A 79 -10.38 -1.62 -1.27
N ILE A 80 -9.53 -1.37 -0.26
CA ILE A 80 -8.62 -0.22 -0.24
C ILE A 80 -7.67 -0.23 -1.44
N ALA A 81 -7.11 -1.39 -1.79
CA ALA A 81 -6.24 -1.54 -2.95
C ALA A 81 -6.98 -1.30 -4.27
N LEU A 82 -8.19 -1.86 -4.42
CA LEU A 82 -9.03 -1.67 -5.60
C LEU A 82 -9.40 -0.20 -5.83
N LEU A 83 -9.70 0.54 -4.76
CA LEU A 83 -9.94 1.98 -4.83
C LEU A 83 -8.70 2.74 -5.33
N SER A 84 -7.49 2.29 -4.98
CA SER A 84 -6.23 2.92 -5.41
C SER A 84 -6.02 2.90 -6.94
N PHE A 85 -6.57 1.88 -7.62
CA PHE A 85 -6.51 1.77 -9.08
C PHE A 85 -7.46 2.75 -9.81
N ILE A 86 -8.39 3.40 -9.10
CA ILE A 86 -9.29 4.38 -9.73
C ILE A 86 -8.46 5.56 -10.25
N PRO A 87 -8.54 5.89 -11.54
CA PRO A 87 -7.75 6.97 -12.12
C PRO A 87 -7.95 8.30 -11.40
N PHE A 88 -6.87 9.07 -11.25
CA PHE A 88 -6.78 10.42 -10.68
C PHE A 88 -7.06 10.53 -9.18
N ILE A 89 -8.10 9.85 -8.68
CA ILE A 89 -8.58 9.99 -7.29
C ILE A 89 -8.11 8.86 -6.38
N GLY A 90 -7.80 7.68 -6.92
CA GLY A 90 -7.55 6.46 -6.13
C GLY A 90 -6.43 6.61 -5.11
N VAL A 91 -5.29 7.17 -5.53
CA VAL A 91 -4.15 7.42 -4.62
C VAL A 91 -4.51 8.39 -3.51
N GLY A 92 -5.35 9.39 -3.77
CA GLY A 92 -5.84 10.31 -2.74
C GLY A 92 -6.68 9.59 -1.69
N ILE A 93 -7.58 8.70 -2.14
CA ILE A 93 -8.42 7.88 -1.25
C ILE A 93 -7.55 6.97 -0.39
N THR A 94 -6.64 6.19 -0.99
CA THR A 94 -5.75 5.28 -0.25
C THR A 94 -4.84 6.04 0.71
N SER A 95 -4.32 7.19 0.31
CA SER A 95 -3.50 8.05 1.20
C SER A 95 -4.31 8.54 2.40
N TYR A 96 -5.56 8.95 2.19
CA TYR A 96 -6.45 9.36 3.28
C TYR A 96 -6.73 8.21 4.24
N VAL A 97 -7.06 7.01 3.73
CA VAL A 97 -7.29 5.83 4.56
C VAL A 97 -6.05 5.50 5.39
N ILE A 98 -4.87 5.43 4.78
CA ILE A 98 -3.61 5.13 5.48
C ILE A 98 -3.25 6.20 6.51
N PHE A 99 -3.48 7.47 6.20
CA PHE A 99 -3.29 8.57 7.15
C PHE A 99 -4.16 8.41 8.40
N GLN A 100 -5.44 8.05 8.22
CA GLN A 100 -6.35 7.83 9.34
C GLN A 100 -5.99 6.56 10.13
N THR A 101 -5.56 5.48 9.46
CA THR A 101 -4.98 4.31 10.13
C THR A 101 -3.79 4.70 10.99
N GLY A 102 -2.92 5.58 10.48
CA GLY A 102 -1.81 6.16 11.23
C GLY A 102 -2.29 6.84 12.50
N LYS A 103 -3.25 7.77 12.40
CA LYS A 103 -3.83 8.48 13.57
C LYS A 103 -4.38 7.51 14.61
N PHE A 104 -5.06 6.45 14.18
CA PHE A 104 -5.58 5.41 15.07
C PHE A 104 -4.46 4.66 15.80
N LEU A 105 -3.40 4.25 15.10
CA LEU A 105 -2.22 3.64 15.72
C LEU A 105 -1.55 4.59 16.74
N GLY A 106 -1.45 5.88 16.40
CA GLY A 106 -0.96 6.92 17.33
C GLY A 106 -1.81 7.02 18.60
N TYR A 107 -3.13 7.01 18.46
CA TYR A 107 -4.06 7.02 19.59
C TYR A 107 -3.92 5.78 20.49
N ILE A 108 -3.90 4.58 19.89
CA ILE A 108 -3.74 3.31 20.62
C ILE A 108 -2.39 3.27 21.35
N SER A 109 -1.32 3.68 20.69
CA SER A 109 0.02 3.70 21.30
C SER A 109 0.07 4.61 22.54
N THR A 110 -0.56 5.80 22.47
CA THR A 110 -0.68 6.74 23.59
C THR A 110 -1.44 6.11 24.76
N LYS A 111 -2.51 5.35 24.49
CA LYS A 111 -3.29 4.64 25.52
C LYS A 111 -2.53 3.49 26.17
N SER A 112 -1.70 2.79 25.39
CA SER A 112 -0.89 1.66 25.85
C SER A 112 0.42 2.09 26.55
N GLY A 113 0.72 3.39 26.59
CA GLY A 113 1.99 3.91 27.13
C GLY A 113 3.21 3.59 26.26
N ILE A 114 3.00 3.10 25.03
CA ILE A 114 4.05 2.76 24.07
C ILE A 114 4.24 3.95 23.11
N HIS A 115 5.47 4.31 22.80
CA HIS A 115 5.72 5.39 21.84
C HIS A 115 5.15 5.04 20.44
N PRO A 116 4.41 5.95 19.76
CA PRO A 116 3.77 5.68 18.47
C PRO A 116 4.72 5.07 17.41
N ALA A 117 5.94 5.59 17.34
CA ALA A 117 6.96 5.09 16.42
C ALA A 117 7.31 3.61 16.68
N LEU A 118 7.31 3.15 17.93
CA LEU A 118 7.57 1.75 18.27
C LEU A 118 6.38 0.85 17.92
N PHE A 119 5.15 1.35 18.07
CA PHE A 119 3.94 0.61 17.72
C PHE A 119 3.81 0.45 16.20
N ILE A 120 4.06 1.52 15.45
CA ILE A 120 4.14 1.45 13.98
C ILE A 120 5.30 0.56 13.55
N LEU A 121 6.47 0.70 14.15
CA LEU A 121 7.60 -0.18 13.86
C LEU A 121 7.22 -1.63 14.13
N PHE A 122 6.49 -1.94 15.19
CA PHE A 122 5.96 -3.27 15.45
C PHE A 122 5.01 -3.74 14.33
N SER A 123 4.04 -2.91 13.92
CA SER A 123 3.14 -3.21 12.80
C SER A 123 3.85 -3.37 11.45
N ILE A 124 4.91 -2.60 11.18
CA ILE A 124 5.73 -2.67 9.96
C ILE A 124 6.66 -3.89 9.99
N MET A 125 7.23 -4.20 11.16
CA MET A 125 8.14 -5.32 11.38
C MET A 125 7.41 -6.66 11.40
N MET A 126 6.09 -6.66 11.59
CA MET A 126 5.28 -7.81 11.27
C MET A 126 5.30 -8.04 9.76
N VAL A 127 5.76 -9.22 9.35
CA VAL A 127 5.95 -9.59 7.93
C VAL A 127 4.67 -9.38 7.10
N TYR A 128 3.48 -9.50 7.70
CA TYR A 128 2.21 -9.23 7.03
C TYR A 128 2.00 -7.74 6.70
N GLY A 129 2.46 -6.82 7.55
CA GLY A 129 2.34 -5.38 7.32
C GLY A 129 3.17 -4.89 6.13
N LEU A 130 4.36 -5.47 5.93
CA LEU A 130 5.17 -5.17 4.74
C LEU A 130 4.50 -5.68 3.46
N MET A 131 3.95 -6.89 3.46
CA MET A 131 3.23 -7.44 2.31
C MET A 131 1.99 -6.63 1.95
N GLU A 132 1.23 -6.18 2.96
CA GLU A 132 0.06 -5.33 2.78
C GLU A 132 0.43 -4.00 2.09
N PHE A 133 1.43 -3.29 2.64
CA PHE A 133 1.88 -2.01 2.10
C PHE A 133 2.53 -2.14 0.71
N LEU A 134 3.21 -3.25 0.42
CA LEU A 134 3.67 -3.56 -0.93
C LEU A 134 2.49 -3.73 -1.89
N GLY A 135 1.42 -4.42 -1.47
CA GLY A 135 0.17 -4.52 -2.23
C GLY A 135 -0.43 -3.16 -2.54
N TYR A 136 -0.51 -2.27 -1.54
CA TYR A 136 -0.97 -0.90 -1.76
C TYR A 136 -0.03 -0.07 -2.65
N GLY A 137 1.27 -0.25 -2.53
CA GLY A 137 2.26 0.42 -3.38
C GLY A 137 2.15 0.01 -4.85
N VAL A 138 1.93 -1.28 -5.13
CA VAL A 138 1.61 -1.77 -6.49
C VAL A 138 0.32 -1.13 -7.00
N ALA A 139 -0.73 -1.11 -6.18
CA ALA A 139 -2.01 -0.52 -6.57
C ALA A 139 -1.93 0.99 -6.85
N ALA A 140 -1.28 1.74 -5.96
CA ALA A 140 -1.12 3.18 -6.09
C ALA A 140 -0.23 3.56 -7.28
N SER A 141 0.90 2.87 -7.45
CA SER A 141 1.81 3.14 -8.56
C SER A 141 1.16 2.86 -9.92
N GLU A 142 0.45 1.75 -10.07
CA GLU A 142 -0.23 1.42 -11.31
C GLU A 142 -1.45 2.34 -11.54
N GLY A 143 -2.17 2.74 -10.48
CA GLY A 143 -3.22 3.76 -10.56
C GLY A 143 -2.70 5.09 -11.13
N ILE A 144 -1.52 5.53 -10.70
CA ILE A 144 -0.85 6.74 -11.25
C ILE A 144 -0.44 6.53 -12.71
N ILE A 145 0.21 5.40 -13.02
CA ILE A 145 0.65 5.09 -14.40
C ILE A 145 -0.55 5.04 -15.34
N PHE A 146 -1.63 4.39 -14.92
CA PHE A 146 -2.85 4.28 -15.70
C PHE A 146 -3.53 5.64 -15.88
N SER A 147 -3.60 6.47 -14.83
CA SER A 147 -4.07 7.86 -14.92
C SER A 147 -3.28 8.67 -15.94
N TYR A 148 -1.95 8.57 -15.91
CA TYR A 148 -1.08 9.23 -16.88
C TYR A 148 -1.31 8.72 -18.30
N SER A 149 -1.57 7.42 -18.46
CA SER A 149 -1.86 6.81 -19.76
C SER A 149 -3.19 7.28 -20.37
N LEU A 150 -4.19 7.58 -19.53
CA LEU A 150 -5.45 8.19 -19.96
C LEU A 150 -5.19 9.59 -20.54
N ILE A 151 -4.42 10.43 -19.82
CA ILE A 151 -4.03 11.77 -20.29
C ILE A 151 -3.30 11.69 -21.63
N ARG A 152 -2.40 10.71 -21.79
CA ARG A 152 -1.64 10.49 -23.02
C ARG A 152 -2.40 9.76 -24.12
N ARG A 153 -3.68 9.41 -23.91
CA ARG A 153 -4.52 8.65 -24.84
C ARG A 153 -3.92 7.30 -25.28
N ARG A 154 -3.15 6.65 -24.39
CA ARG A 154 -2.48 5.34 -24.63
C ARG A 154 -2.96 4.23 -23.68
N PHE A 155 -4.06 4.44 -22.98
CA PHE A 155 -4.57 3.52 -21.95
C PHE A 155 -4.78 2.06 -22.42
N ARG A 156 -5.07 1.83 -23.71
CA ARG A 156 -5.25 0.47 -24.25
C ARG A 156 -4.04 -0.44 -24.03
N SER A 157 -2.81 0.10 -24.09
CA SER A 157 -1.61 -0.70 -23.80
C SER A 157 -1.38 -0.95 -22.32
N GLU A 158 -2.07 -0.20 -21.45
CA GLU A 158 -1.89 -0.22 -20.00
C GLU A 158 -2.95 -1.06 -19.29
N ILE A 159 -4.12 -1.33 -19.90
CA ILE A 159 -5.16 -2.18 -19.30
C ILE A 159 -4.61 -3.55 -18.87
N LYS A 160 -3.75 -4.16 -19.70
CA LYS A 160 -3.13 -5.46 -19.36
C LYS A 160 -2.31 -5.35 -18.07
N TRP A 161 -1.53 -4.28 -17.92
CA TRP A 161 -0.70 -4.08 -16.74
C TRP A 161 -1.54 -3.73 -15.51
N LEU A 162 -2.61 -2.95 -15.68
CA LEU A 162 -3.58 -2.67 -14.63
C LEU A 162 -4.15 -3.97 -14.03
N LEU A 163 -4.64 -4.89 -14.88
CA LEU A 163 -5.20 -6.17 -14.43
C LEU A 163 -4.15 -7.08 -13.77
N ILE A 164 -2.93 -7.11 -14.30
CA ILE A 164 -1.82 -7.86 -13.69
C ILE A 164 -1.50 -7.30 -12.30
N SER A 165 -1.37 -5.98 -12.17
CA SER A 165 -1.10 -5.31 -10.90
C SER A 165 -2.22 -5.47 -9.89
N MET A 166 -3.49 -5.50 -10.33
CA MET A 166 -4.64 -5.86 -9.48
C MET A 166 -4.49 -7.28 -8.93
N GLY A 167 -4.15 -8.25 -9.78
CA GLY A 167 -3.91 -9.63 -9.36
C GLY A 167 -2.73 -9.77 -8.40
N ILE A 168 -1.61 -9.07 -8.67
CA ILE A 168 -0.44 -9.05 -7.77
C ILE A 168 -0.81 -8.46 -6.41
N SER A 169 -1.55 -7.35 -6.39
CA SER A 169 -1.99 -6.71 -5.15
C SER A 169 -2.88 -7.65 -4.35
N ALA A 170 -3.84 -8.32 -5.00
CA ALA A 170 -4.71 -9.29 -4.34
C ALA A 170 -3.92 -10.47 -3.75
N ILE A 171 -2.93 -11.01 -4.47
CA ILE A 171 -2.08 -12.11 -3.98
C ILE A 171 -1.25 -11.66 -2.78
N LEU A 172 -0.66 -10.47 -2.82
CA LEU A 172 0.12 -9.91 -1.70
C LEU A 172 -0.75 -9.73 -0.45
N LEU A 173 -1.96 -9.20 -0.61
CA LEU A 173 -2.89 -9.00 0.51
C LEU A 173 -3.42 -10.32 1.06
N LEU A 174 -3.67 -11.31 0.21
CA LEU A 174 -4.05 -12.65 0.65
C LEU A 174 -2.92 -13.32 1.43
N ALA A 175 -1.68 -13.18 0.95
CA ALA A 175 -0.49 -13.68 1.65
C ALA A 175 -0.29 -12.99 3.01
N ALA A 176 -0.50 -11.67 3.08
CA ALA A 176 -0.47 -10.91 4.33
C ALA A 176 -1.48 -11.46 5.34
N ALA A 177 -2.74 -11.61 4.92
CA ALA A 177 -3.82 -12.09 5.77
C ALA A 177 -3.60 -13.55 6.22
N ALA A 178 -3.13 -14.42 5.32
CA ALA A 178 -2.79 -15.80 5.66
C ALA A 178 -1.64 -15.88 6.69
N LEU A 179 -0.62 -15.01 6.55
CA LEU A 179 0.52 -14.97 7.45
C LEU A 179 0.15 -14.43 8.83
N GLU A 180 -0.71 -13.41 8.89
CA GLU A 180 -1.29 -12.90 10.14
C GLU A 180 -1.99 -14.03 10.91
N ASN A 181 -2.85 -14.78 10.22
CA ASN A 181 -3.56 -15.93 10.79
C ASN A 181 -2.60 -16.98 11.35
N PHE A 182 -1.55 -17.32 10.59
CA PHE A 182 -0.54 -18.29 11.00
C PHE A 182 0.22 -17.83 12.26
N LEU A 183 0.63 -16.55 12.31
CA LEU A 183 1.36 -15.98 13.44
C LEU A 183 0.50 -15.93 14.71
N ILE A 184 -0.77 -15.54 14.59
CA ILE A 184 -1.70 -15.53 15.74
C ILE A 184 -1.92 -16.95 16.27
N GLY A 185 -2.10 -17.93 15.38
CA GLY A 185 -2.26 -19.34 15.76
C GLY A 185 -1.03 -19.90 16.47
N ALA A 186 0.16 -19.66 15.92
CA ALA A 186 1.42 -20.09 16.51
C ALA A 186 1.64 -19.46 17.89
N PHE A 187 1.35 -18.17 18.05
CA PHE A 187 1.49 -17.47 19.32
C PHE A 187 0.53 -18.00 20.40
N LYS A 188 -0.73 -18.27 20.04
CA LYS A 188 -1.71 -18.89 20.96
C LYS A 188 -1.25 -20.27 21.41
N GLY A 189 -0.75 -21.10 20.49
CA GLY A 189 -0.25 -22.45 20.79
C GLY A 189 0.97 -22.44 21.72
N LEU A 190 1.87 -21.48 21.56
CA LEU A 190 3.03 -21.30 22.45
C LEU A 190 2.60 -20.91 23.87
N ILE A 191 1.64 -19.98 24.01
CA ILE A 191 1.14 -19.55 25.32
C ILE A 191 0.43 -20.71 26.03
N SER A 192 -0.45 -21.44 25.35
CA SER A 192 -1.14 -22.59 25.94
C SER A 192 -0.16 -23.67 26.40
N SER A 193 0.90 -23.92 25.64
CA SER A 193 1.94 -24.89 26.02
C SER A 193 2.78 -24.43 27.22
N SER A 194 2.92 -23.11 27.45
CA SER A 194 3.67 -22.55 28.59
C SER A 194 2.85 -22.38 29.87
N ALA A 195 1.51 -22.38 29.76
CA ALA A 195 0.58 -22.25 30.89
C ALA A 195 0.21 -23.61 31.53
N GLU A 196 0.59 -24.73 30.91
CA GLU A 196 0.41 -26.09 31.41
C GLU A 196 1.64 -26.65 32.18
N ILE A 197 2.65 -25.81 32.46
CA ILE A 197 3.84 -26.14 33.28
C ILE A 197 3.80 -25.31 34.57
#